data_AF-A0A414DET4-F1
#
_entry.id   AF-A0A414DET4-F1
#
_cell.length_a   1.000
_cell.length_b   1.000
_cell.length_c   1.000
_cell.angle_alpha   90.00
_cell.angle_beta   90.00
_cell.angle_gamma   90.00
#
_symmetry.space_group_name_H-M   'P 1'
#
loop_
_entity.id
_entity.type
_entity.pdbx_description
1 polymer ?
#
loop_
_entity_poly.entity_id
_entity_poly.type
_entity_poly.pdbx_seq_one_letter_code
_entity_poly.pdbx_strand_id
1 'polypeptide(L)' 'MWKCVQEMEDEWVQKGVAEGERKGEIKGMQKDRQTAIITMIELRLTKEQILTKYSEEDYLKAEEALNN' A
#
# COMPACT_ATOMS: atom_id res chain seq x y z
N MET A 1 -2.65 11.10 -40.08
CA MET A 1 -3.62 10.19 -39.45
C MET A 1 -2.92 9.11 -38.62
N TRP A 2 -2.01 8.32 -39.20
CA TRP A 2 -1.29 7.26 -38.48
C TRP A 2 -0.45 7.75 -37.29
N LYS A 3 0.19 8.92 -37.44
CA LYS A 3 0.99 9.55 -36.36
C LYS A 3 0.16 9.92 -35.12
N CYS A 4 -1.06 10.40 -35.30
CA CYS A 4 -1.96 10.73 -34.18
C CYS A 4 -2.47 9.48 -33.44
N VAL A 5 -2.65 8.36 -34.15
CA VAL A 5 -3.11 7.10 -33.52
C VAL A 5 -2.00 6.53 -32.65
N GLN A 6 -0.75 6.54 -33.13
CA GLN A 6 0.41 6.07 -32.38
C GLN A 6 0.68 6.94 -31.14
N GLU A 7 0.59 8.27 -31.27
CA GLU A 7 0.76 9.21 -30.14
C GLU A 7 -0.30 8.99 -29.05
N MET A 8 -1.55 8.68 -29.42
CA MET A 8 -2.57 8.29 -28.45
C MET A 8 -2.21 6.99 -27.75
N GLU A 9 -1.89 5.91 -28.49
CA GLU A 9 -1.52 4.63 -27.90
C GLU A 9 -0.37 4.75 -26.89
N ASP A 10 0.67 5.53 -27.22
CA ASP A 10 1.80 5.79 -26.34
C ASP A 10 1.37 6.51 -25.05
N GLU A 11 0.48 7.51 -25.13
CA GLU A 11 -0.06 8.23 -23.97
C GLU A 11 -0.89 7.31 -23.06
N TRP A 12 -1.70 6.43 -23.64
CA TRP A 12 -2.51 5.46 -22.89
C TRP A 12 -1.64 4.42 -22.18
N VAL A 13 -0.58 3.93 -22.85
CA VAL A 13 0.39 3.01 -22.23
C VAL A 13 1.12 3.69 -21.07
N GLN A 14 1.61 4.92 -21.26
CA GLN A 14 2.29 5.66 -20.19
C GLN A 14 1.39 5.90 -18.97
N LYS A 15 0.12 6.28 -19.20
CA LYS A 15 -0.87 6.41 -18.12
C LYS A 15 -1.10 5.10 -17.39
N GLY A 16 -1.17 3.98 -18.12
CA GLY A 16 -1.34 2.65 -17.54
C GLY A 16 -0.15 2.22 -16.67
N VAL A 17 1.09 2.46 -17.13
CA VAL A 17 2.32 2.16 -16.38
C VAL A 17 2.38 3.00 -15.11
N ALA A 18 2.21 4.32 -15.21
CA ALA A 18 2.26 5.22 -14.06
C ALA A 18 1.21 4.89 -12.99
N GLU A 19 -0.01 4.53 -13.41
CA GLU A 19 -1.07 4.10 -12.49
C GLU A 19 -0.76 2.74 -11.85
N GLY A 20 -0.14 1.84 -12.60
CA GLY A 20 0.34 0.53 -12.11
C GLY A 20 1.42 0.68 -11.04
N GLU A 21 2.44 1.49 -11.30
CA GLU A 21 3.52 1.80 -10.36
C GLU A 21 2.97 2.44 -9.08
N ARG A 22 2.14 3.48 -9.21
CA ARG A 22 1.50 4.14 -8.06
C ARG A 22 0.69 3.16 -7.19
N LYS A 23 -0.09 2.27 -7.81
CA LYS A 23 -0.84 1.23 -7.08
C LYS A 23 0.07 0.22 -6.41
N GLY A 24 1.16 -0.17 -7.07
CA GLY A 24 2.19 -1.06 -6.52
C GLY A 24 2.84 -0.47 -5.28
N GLU A 25 3.26 0.79 -5.35
CA GLU A 25 3.86 1.53 -4.24
C GLU A 25 2.91 1.61 -3.04
N ILE A 26 1.65 2.01 -3.26
CA ILE A 26 0.65 2.08 -2.18
C ILE A 26 0.46 0.72 -1.51
N LYS A 27 0.35 -0.36 -2.29
CA LYS A 27 0.22 -1.71 -1.73
C LYS A 27 1.47 -2.16 -0.98
N GLY A 28 2.66 -1.82 -1.47
CA GLY A 28 3.93 -2.08 -0.79
C GLY A 28 3.97 -1.37 0.57
N MET A 29 3.70 -0.07 0.58
CA MET A 29 3.65 0.72 1.82
C MET A 29 2.63 0.17 2.83
N GLN A 30 1.45 -0.28 2.37
CA GLN A 30 0.46 -0.91 3.25
C GLN A 30 0.98 -2.21 3.87
N LYS A 31 1.65 -3.07 3.09
CA LYS A 31 2.27 -4.30 3.61
C LYS A 31 3.39 -4.01 4.61
N ASP A 32 4.22 -2.99 4.34
CA ASP A 32 5.31 -2.61 5.23
C ASP A 32 4.78 -2.10 6.57
N ARG A 33 3.74 -1.26 6.56
CA ARG A 33 3.05 -0.80 7.78
C ARG A 33 2.45 -1.96 8.56
N GLN A 34 1.76 -2.87 7.87
CA GLN A 34 1.16 -4.04 8.48
C GLN A 34 2.23 -4.90 9.18
N THR A 35 3.35 -5.16 8.51
CA THR A 35 4.48 -5.93 9.06
C THR A 35 5.09 -5.26 10.28
N ALA A 36 5.27 -3.92 10.23
CA ALA A 36 5.78 -3.16 11.36
C ALA A 36 4.84 -3.23 12.58
N ILE A 37 3.53 -3.14 12.37
CA ILE A 37 2.54 -3.24 13.45
C ILE A 37 2.52 -4.65 14.04
N ILE A 38 2.52 -5.71 13.21
CA ILE A 38 2.61 -7.10 13.69
C ILE A 38 3.84 -7.28 14.58
N THR A 39 5.01 -6.78 14.14
CA THR A 39 6.24 -6.82 14.94
C THR A 39 6.08 -6.11 16.29
N MET A 40 5.40 -4.95 16.32
CA MET A 40 5.14 -4.24 17.58
C MET A 40 4.22 -5.02 18.52
N ILE A 41 3.19 -5.70 17.99
CA ILE A 41 2.29 -6.57 18.76
C ILE A 41 3.07 -7.76 19.35
N GLU A 42 3.92 -8.41 18.55
CA GLU A 42 4.79 -9.51 19.00
C GLU A 42 5.75 -9.07 20.11
N LEU A 43 6.24 -7.84 20.04
CA LEU A 43 7.06 -7.18 21.07
C LEU A 43 6.24 -6.67 22.28
N ARG A 44 4.93 -7.01 22.35
CA ARG A 44 4.02 -6.67 23.46
C ARG A 44 3.80 -5.17 23.66
N LEU A 45 3.94 -4.34 22.63
CA LEU A 45 3.49 -2.95 22.69
C LEU A 45 1.96 -2.91 22.78
N THR A 46 1.42 -1.94 23.52
CA THR A 46 -0.04 -1.79 23.64
C THR A 46 -0.64 -1.16 22.39
N LYS A 47 -1.94 -1.40 22.16
CA LYS A 47 -2.70 -0.76 21.07
C LYS A 47 -2.53 0.76 21.12
N GLU A 48 -2.63 1.37 22.30
CA GLU A 48 -2.48 2.82 22.48
C GLU A 48 -1.11 3.33 22.04
N GLN A 49 -0.03 2.59 22.33
CA GLN A 49 1.32 2.97 21.90
C GLN A 49 1.47 2.90 20.38
N ILE A 50 0.94 1.86 19.75
CA ILE A 50 1.01 1.66 18.29
C ILE A 50 0.18 2.74 17.57
N LEU A 51 -0.99 3.09 18.11
CA LEU A 51 -1.87 4.12 17.55
C LEU A 51 -1.31 5.54 17.62
N THR A 52 -0.19 5.77 18.34
CA THR A 52 0.53 7.05 18.25
C THR A 52 1.26 7.25 16.92
N LYS A 53 1.50 6.15 16.17
CA LYS A 53 2.24 6.15 14.90
C LYS A 53 1.41 5.64 13.72
N TYR A 54 0.46 4.77 13.97
CA TYR A 54 -0.37 4.14 12.93
C TYR A 54 -1.85 4.41 13.17
N SER A 55 -2.65 4.33 12.12
CA SER A 55 -4.10 4.48 12.24
C SER A 55 -4.75 3.24 12.85
N GLU A 56 -5.98 3.38 13.34
CA GLU A 56 -6.77 2.23 13.77
C GLU A 56 -7.04 1.25 12.63
N GLU A 57 -7.22 1.74 11.40
CA GLU A 57 -7.38 0.90 10.21
C GLU A 57 -6.12 0.05 9.94
N ASP A 58 -4.92 0.65 10.01
CA ASP A 58 -3.66 -0.06 9.82
C ASP A 58 -3.46 -1.13 10.92
N TYR A 59 -3.84 -0.80 12.17
CA TYR A 59 -3.81 -1.75 13.28
C TYR A 59 -4.76 -2.93 13.08
N LEU A 60 -6.02 -2.67 12.71
CA LEU A 60 -7.03 -3.73 12.50
C LEU A 60 -6.62 -4.68 11.37
N LYS A 61 -6.06 -4.16 10.28
CA LYS A 61 -5.54 -5.01 9.18
C LYS A 61 -4.37 -5.88 9.64
N ALA A 62 -3.50 -5.36 10.49
CA ALA A 62 -2.40 -6.13 11.05
C ALA A 62 -2.88 -7.22 12.01
N GLU A 63 -3.84 -6.90 12.89
CA GLU A 63 -4.47 -7.85 13.81
C GLU A 63 -5.25 -8.94 13.07
N GLU A 64 -6.00 -8.58 12.02
CA GLU A 64 -6.69 -9.54 11.14
C GLU A 64 -5.71 -10.48 10.44
N ALA A 65 -4.56 -9.97 9.95
CA ALA A 65 -3.54 -10.80 9.31
C ALA A 65 -2.78 -11.70 10.28
N LEU A 66 -2.70 -11.36 11.56
CA LEU A 66 -2.11 -12.22 12.59
C LEU A 66 -3.06 -13.36 13.01
N ASN A 67 -4.37 -13.16 12.88
CA ASN A 67 -5.41 -14.11 13.28
C ASN A 67 -5.89 -15.04 12.15
N ASN A 68 -5.45 -14.80 10.90
CA ASN A 68 -5.75 -15.63 9.73
C ASN A 68 -4.62 -16.61 9.42
#